data_AF-A0A0Q5SQG6-F1
#
_entry.id   AF-A0A0Q5SQG6-F1
#
_cell.length_a   1.000
_cell.length_b   1.000
_cell.length_c   1.000
_cell.angle_alpha   90.00
_cell.angle_beta   90.00
_cell.angle_gamma   90.00
#
_symmetry.space_group_name_H-M   'P 1'
#
loop_
_entity.id
_entity.type
_entity.pdbx_description
1 polymer ?
#
loop_
_entity_poly.entity_id
_entity_poly.type
_entity_poly.pdbx_seq_one_letter_code
_entity_poly.pdbx_strand_id
1 'polypeptide(L)' 'MVTLNFVKGDWVKEKNGSRVMRVDEYQIVETVQHANGSHSTPVARRAYSGKVWCTWVNENKTVVTQPFWQDDLELASPTD' A
#
# COMPACT_ATOMS: atom_id res chain seq x y z
N MET A 1 -8.08 13.71 -5.51
CA MET A 1 -8.20 12.40 -6.19
C MET A 1 -6.98 11.60 -5.78
N VAL A 2 -7.16 10.44 -5.17
CA VAL A 2 -6.02 9.57 -4.82
C VAL A 2 -5.60 8.87 -6.10
N THR A 3 -4.37 9.09 -6.53
CA THR A 3 -3.80 8.34 -7.66
C THR A 3 -3.23 7.04 -7.11
N LEU A 4 -3.77 5.91 -7.59
CA LEU A 4 -3.24 4.59 -7.26
C LEU A 4 -2.21 4.23 -8.33
N ASN A 5 -0.94 4.14 -7.93
CA ASN A 5 0.19 3.87 -8.83
C ASN A 5 0.41 2.38 -9.15
N PHE A 6 -0.15 1.47 -8.36
CA PHE A 6 0.02 0.01 -8.51
C PHE A 6 -1.30 -0.69 -8.25
N VAL A 7 -1.60 -1.76 -8.99
CA VAL A 7 -2.80 -2.57 -8.81
C VAL A 7 -2.48 -3.93 -8.17
N LYS A 8 -3.51 -4.61 -7.65
CA LYS A 8 -3.36 -5.97 -7.12
C LYS A 8 -2.76 -6.87 -8.20
N GLY A 9 -1.71 -7.59 -7.82
CA GLY A 9 -1.01 -8.53 -8.67
C GLY A 9 0.25 -7.97 -9.33
N ASP A 10 0.46 -6.64 -9.30
CA ASP A 10 1.68 -6.02 -9.81
C ASP A 10 2.91 -6.51 -9.04
N TRP A 11 4.02 -6.63 -9.78
CA TRP A 11 5.33 -6.87 -9.20
C TRP A 11 6.01 -5.53 -8.96
N VAL A 12 6.44 -5.32 -7.71
CA VAL A 12 7.04 -4.07 -7.25
C VAL A 12 8.30 -4.37 -6.46
N LYS A 13 9.17 -3.39 -6.35
CA LYS A 13 10.31 -3.40 -5.45
C LYS A 13 10.45 -2.05 -4.78
N GLU A 14 11.17 -1.99 -3.66
CA GLU A 14 11.55 -0.71 -3.08
C GLU A 14 12.54 -0.01 -4.01
N LYS A 15 12.43 1.32 -4.17
CA LYS A 15 13.28 2.10 -5.09
C LYS A 15 14.79 1.93 -4.88
N ASN A 16 15.21 1.56 -3.67
CA ASN A 16 16.60 1.28 -3.31
C ASN A 16 16.81 -0.16 -2.84
N GLY A 17 15.84 -1.04 -3.06
CA GLY A 17 15.85 -2.42 -2.63
C GLY A 17 16.00 -3.39 -3.79
N SER A 18 16.51 -4.59 -3.50
CA SER A 18 16.60 -5.70 -4.46
C SER A 18 15.44 -6.68 -4.35
N ARG A 19 14.53 -6.46 -3.38
CA ARG A 19 13.45 -7.41 -3.09
C ARG A 19 12.25 -7.13 -3.98
N VAL A 20 11.98 -8.08 -4.87
CA VAL A 20 10.72 -8.11 -5.62
C VAL A 20 9.61 -8.68 -4.75
N MET A 21 8.48 -7.97 -4.76
CA MET A 21 7.29 -8.26 -3.97
C MET A 21 6.07 -8.15 -4.88
N ARG A 22 4.98 -8.81 -4.49
CA ARG A 22 3.71 -8.75 -5.20
C ARG A 22 2.70 -7.92 -4.43
N VAL A 23 2.06 -6.97 -5.10
CA VAL A 23 0.98 -6.17 -4.50
C VAL A 23 -0.23 -7.08 -4.25
N ASP A 24 -0.70 -7.13 -3.01
CA ASP A 24 -1.89 -7.90 -2.63
C ASP A 24 -3.14 -7.01 -2.53
N GLU A 25 -3.07 -5.92 -1.77
CA GLU A 25 -4.19 -4.99 -1.63
C GLU A 25 -3.76 -3.60 -1.14
N TYR A 26 -4.63 -2.61 -1.32
CA TYR A 26 -4.45 -1.28 -0.75
C TYR A 26 -4.80 -1.29 0.73
N GLN A 27 -3.99 -0.65 1.56
CA GLN A 27 -4.32 -0.48 2.95
C GLN A 27 -5.41 0.60 3.10
N ILE A 28 -6.61 0.14 3.45
CA ILE A 28 -7.76 0.97 3.80
C ILE A 28 -7.81 1.15 5.32
N VAL A 29 -7.92 2.40 5.77
CA VAL A 29 -8.03 2.77 7.19
C VAL A 29 -9.33 3.52 7.43
N GLU A 30 -9.81 3.48 8.67
CA GLU A 30 -10.92 4.33 9.10
C GLU A 30 -10.38 5.70 9.48
N THR A 31 -10.93 6.74 8.86
CA THR A 31 -10.61 8.14 9.13
C THR A 31 -11.86 8.83 9.64
N VAL A 32 -11.69 9.66 10.66
CA VAL A 32 -12.79 10.48 11.18
C VAL A 32 -12.84 11.76 10.35
N GLN A 33 -13.93 11.96 9.61
CA GLN A 33 -14.19 13.21 8.91
C GLN A 33 -15.36 13.93 9.56
N HIS A 34 -15.18 15.23 9.75
CA HIS A 34 -16.22 16.15 10.17
C HIS A 34 -16.79 16.80 8.92
N ALA A 35 -18.07 16.56 8.64
CA ALA A 35 -18.70 17.03 7.41
C ALA A 35 -18.64 18.56 7.25
N ASN A 36 -18.72 19.32 8.35
CA ASN A 36 -18.75 20.79 8.37
C ASN A 36 -17.88 21.40 9.50
N GLY A 37 -16.64 20.92 9.67
CA GLY A 37 -15.71 21.43 10.70
C GLY A 37 -15.90 20.80 12.09
N SER A 38 -15.02 21.12 13.05
CA SER A 38 -14.83 20.34 14.30
C SER A 38 -16.07 20.21 15.20
N HIS A 39 -17.11 21.03 14.98
CA HIS A 39 -18.36 21.00 15.73
C HIS A 39 -19.42 20.05 15.16
N SER A 40 -19.17 19.43 14.00
CA SER A 40 -20.09 18.46 13.39
C SER A 40 -19.86 17.03 13.90
N THR A 41 -20.91 16.20 13.91
CA THR A 41 -20.81 14.79 14.33
C THR A 41 -19.74 14.07 13.50
N PRO A 42 -18.74 13.45 14.13
CA PRO A 42 -17.71 12.72 13.41
C PRO A 42 -18.34 11.53 12.67
N VAL A 43 -18.04 11.41 11.38
CA VAL A 43 -18.42 10.25 10.58
C VAL A 43 -17.16 9.45 10.26
N ALA A 44 -17.15 8.17 10.64
CA ALA A 44 -16.10 7.26 10.23
C ALA A 44 -16.23 6.97 8.73
N ARG A 45 -15.17 7.22 7.97
CA ARG A 45 -15.09 6.90 6.55
C ARG A 45 -13.84 6.09 6.27
N ARG A 46 -14.01 5.07 5.43
CA ARG A 46 -12.91 4.29 4.88
C ARG A 46 -12.15 5.12 3.86
N ALA A 47 -10.85 5.26 4.05
CA ALA A 47 -9.96 5.99 3.15
C ALA A 47 -8.69 5.16 2.89
N TYR A 48 -8.11 5.34 1.70
CA TYR A 48 -6.80 4.81 1.40
C TYR A 48 -5.73 5.52 2.23
N SER A 49 -4.85 4.76 2.85
CA SER A 49 -3.79 5.26 3.73
C SER A 49 -2.55 5.79 3.00
N GLY A 50 -2.41 5.55 1.68
CA GLY A 50 -1.15 5.77 0.95
C GLY A 50 -0.24 4.54 0.92
N LYS A 51 -0.61 3.45 1.61
CA LYS A 51 0.17 2.22 1.69
C LYS A 51 -0.47 1.06 0.93
N VAL A 52 0.37 0.23 0.34
CA VAL A 52 -0.03 -1.05 -0.28
C VAL A 52 0.57 -2.20 0.52
N TRP A 53 -0.21 -3.28 0.68
CA TRP A 53 0.28 -4.54 1.21
C TRP A 53 1.01 -5.29 0.11
N CYS A 54 2.26 -5.63 0.38
CA CYS A 54 3.11 -6.38 -0.52
C CYS A 54 3.49 -7.71 0.13
N THR A 55 3.49 -8.76 -0.69
CA THR A 55 3.81 -10.13 -0.27
C THR A 55 5.03 -10.65 -1.01
N TRP A 56 5.94 -11.31 -0.31
CA TRP A 56 7.11 -11.96 -0.90
C TRP A 56 7.50 -13.21 -0.10
N VAL A 57 8.41 -14.01 -0.65
CA VAL A 57 9.01 -15.14 0.05
C VAL A 57 10.37 -14.71 0.58
N ASN A 58 10.59 -14.80 1.88
CA ASN A 58 11.87 -14.44 2.49
C ASN A 58 12.91 -15.59 2.39
N GLU A 59 14.12 -15.35 2.88
CA GLU A 59 15.22 -16.33 2.89
C GLU A 59 14.86 -17.63 3.62
N ASN A 60 13.99 -17.54 4.63
CA ASN A 60 13.49 -18.69 5.38
C ASN A 60 12.33 -19.42 4.67
N LYS A 61 12.10 -19.16 3.38
CA LYS A 61 11.01 -19.73 2.58
C LYS A 61 9.62 -19.47 3.16
N THR A 62 9.48 -18.41 3.95
CA THR A 62 8.21 -18.01 4.57
C THR A 62 7.58 -16.89 3.76
N VAL A 63 6.27 -16.97 3.56
CA VAL A 63 5.48 -15.90 2.95
C VAL A 63 5.35 -14.77 3.98
N VAL A 64 5.83 -13.59 3.62
CA VAL A 64 5.74 -12.38 4.44
C VAL A 64 4.86 -11.38 3.72
N THR A 65 3.95 -10.74 4.47
CA THR A 65 3.07 -9.68 3.98
C THR A 65 3.25 -8.45 4.88
N GLN A 66 3.65 -7.33 4.29
CA GLN A 66 3.89 -6.08 5.02
C GLN A 66 3.39 -4.86 4.22
N PRO A 67 3.04 -3.75 4.90
CA PRO A 67 2.55 -2.55 4.24
C PRO A 67 3.72 -1.62 3.90
N PHE A 68 3.76 -1.14 2.66
CA PHE A 68 4.76 -0.20 2.15
C PHE A 68 4.09 1.07 1.65
N TRP A 69 4.77 2.21 1.76
CA TRP A 69 4.31 3.42 1.09
C TRP A 69 4.41 3.25 -0.41
N GLN A 70 3.36 3.63 -1.10
CA GLN A 70 3.32 3.57 -2.56
C GLN A 70 4.42 4.43 -3.20
N ASP A 71 4.81 5.53 -2.56
CA ASP A 71 5.86 6.42 -3.06
C ASP A 71 7.28 5.87 -2.86
N ASP A 72 7.46 4.85 -2.02
CA ASP A 72 8.76 4.20 -1.79
C ASP A 72 8.99 3.01 -2.72
N LEU A 73 7.97 2.62 -3.49
CA LEU A 73 7.99 1.50 -4.40
C LEU A 73 8.12 1.96 -5.86
N GLU A 74 8.58 1.03 -6.70
CA GLU A 74 8.56 1.13 -8.15
C GLU A 74 8.18 -0.22 -8.78
N LEU A 75 7.75 -0.21 -10.04
CA LEU A 75 7.46 -1.44 -10.77
C LEU A 75 8.74 -2.26 -10.95
N ALA A 76 8.67 -3.54 -10.64
CA ALA A 76 9.76 -4.46 -10.92
C ALA A 76 9.94 -4.60 -12.44
N SER A 77 11.18 -4.55 -12.89
CA SER A 77 11.55 -4.79 -14.27
C SER A 77 11.66 -6.30 -14.55
N PRO A 78 11.54 -6.75 -15.81
CA PRO A 78 11.72 -8.16 -16.16
C PRO A 78 13.12 -8.71 -15.85
N THR A 79 14.07 -7.81 -15.56
CA THR A 79 15.47 -8.11 -15.24
C THR A 79 15.78 -8.10 -13.74
N ASP A 80 14.77 -7.85 -12.89
CA ASP A 80 14.86 -7.98 -11.43
C ASP A 80 14.59 -9.42 -10.94
#